data_AF-A0A1Y2ABL0-F1
#
_entry.id   AF-A0A1Y2ABL0-F1
#
_cell.length_a   1.000
_cell.length_b   1.000
_cell.length_c   1.000
_cell.angle_alpha   90.00
_cell.angle_beta   90.00
_cell.angle_gamma   90.00
#
_symmetry.space_group_name_H-M   'P 1'
#
loop_
_entity.id
_entity.type
_entity.pdbx_description
1 polymer ?
#
loop_
_entity_poly.entity_id
_entity_poly.type
_entity_poly.pdbx_seq_one_letter_code
_entity_poly.pdbx_strand_id
1 'polypeptide(L)'
;MDICKLLRSLPLLKNYGKDVDLWIYDFEEVMDLWDIQNPKRRFVFMKECVDYALKEVLKSIEENGENKTYPSIQIIKEEIEKYLGITQNDKIWELKEMKIKTNESFPIFNINYIRKFKNIDEEMRN
;
A
#
# COMPACT_ATOMS: atom_id res chain seq x y z
N MET A 1 -12.09 -11.90 -18.23
CA MET A 1 -11.64 -10.72 -17.45
C MET A 1 -11.91 -9.47 -18.28
N ASP A 2 -12.79 -8.60 -17.81
CA ASP A 2 -13.04 -7.30 -18.44
C ASP A 2 -11.94 -6.33 -17.98
N ILE A 3 -10.93 -6.15 -18.83
CA ILE A 3 -9.74 -5.38 -18.46
C ILE A 3 -10.05 -3.90 -18.23
N CYS A 4 -11.04 -3.35 -18.92
CA CYS A 4 -11.45 -1.96 -18.72
C CYS A 4 -12.10 -1.76 -17.35
N LYS A 5 -12.89 -2.73 -16.87
CA LYS A 5 -13.44 -2.70 -15.52
C LYS A 5 -12.34 -2.85 -14.46
N LEU A 6 -11.39 -3.76 -14.67
CA LEU A 6 -10.25 -3.94 -13.76
C LEU A 6 -9.42 -2.66 -13.63
N LEU A 7 -9.04 -2.04 -14.75
CA LEU A 7 -8.26 -0.81 -14.75
C LEU A 7 -8.99 0.34 -14.03
N ARG A 8 -10.32 0.38 -14.08
CA ARG A 8 -11.13 1.37 -13.35
C ARG A 8 -11.25 1.08 -11.86
N SER A 9 -11.07 -0.18 -11.43
CA SER A 9 -11.07 -0.56 -10.01
C SER A 9 -9.70 -0.44 -9.35
N LEU A 10 -8.64 -0.14 -10.10
CA LEU A 10 -7.30 -0.04 -9.52
C LEU A 10 -7.20 1.13 -8.53
N PRO A 11 -6.70 0.87 -7.30
CA PRO A 11 -6.53 1.91 -6.30
C PRO A 11 -5.28 2.73 -6.63
N LEU A 12 -5.46 3.97 -7.07
CA LEU A 12 -4.33 4.85 -7.37
C LEU A 12 -3.71 5.39 -6.08
N LEU A 13 -2.40 5.20 -5.88
CA LEU A 13 -1.69 5.57 -4.65
C LEU A 13 -1.86 7.04 -4.27
N LYS A 14 -1.94 7.94 -5.26
CA LYS A 14 -2.16 9.38 -5.04
C LYS A 14 -3.45 9.70 -4.26
N ASN A 15 -4.42 8.79 -4.22
CA ASN A 15 -5.69 8.96 -3.50
C ASN A 15 -5.58 8.59 -2.01
N TYR A 16 -4.46 8.02 -1.58
CA TYR A 16 -4.24 7.51 -0.22
C TYR A 16 -3.32 8.40 0.63
N GLY A 17 -2.72 9.44 0.03
CA GLY A 17 -1.80 10.33 0.73
C GLY A 17 -0.58 9.58 1.25
N LYS A 18 -0.42 9.54 2.58
CA LYS A 18 0.67 8.81 3.27
C LYS A 18 0.28 7.40 3.73
N ASP A 19 -0.96 6.95 3.53
CA ASP A 19 -1.43 5.63 3.99
C ASP A 19 -1.12 4.53 2.97
N VAL A 20 0.16 4.18 2.83
CA VAL A 20 0.65 3.15 1.90
C VAL A 20 0.08 1.77 2.24
N ASP A 21 -0.14 1.46 3.53
CA ASP A 21 -0.75 0.20 3.94
C ASP A 21 -2.19 0.05 3.48
N LEU A 22 -3.00 1.11 3.54
CA LEU A 22 -4.38 1.04 3.07
C LEU A 22 -4.40 0.85 1.56
N TRP A 23 -3.51 1.54 0.86
CA TRP A 23 -3.37 1.38 -0.57
C TRP A 23 -2.99 -0.06 -0.96
N ILE A 24 -2.04 -0.67 -0.26
CA ILE A 24 -1.65 -2.07 -0.47
C ILE A 24 -2.81 -3.01 -0.15
N TYR A 25 -3.53 -2.78 0.95
CA TYR A 25 -4.69 -3.58 1.33
C TYR A 25 -5.76 -3.57 0.23
N ASP A 26 -6.18 -2.38 -0.22
CA ASP A 26 -7.17 -2.22 -1.28
C ASP A 26 -6.66 -2.81 -2.61
N PHE A 27 -5.36 -2.70 -2.89
CA PHE A 27 -4.76 -3.30 -4.09
C PHE A 27 -4.88 -4.82 -4.06
N GLU A 28 -4.53 -5.46 -2.94
CA GLU A 28 -4.62 -6.90 -2.78
C GLU A 28 -6.07 -7.38 -2.86
N GLU A 29 -7.03 -6.66 -2.24
CA GLU A 29 -8.46 -6.97 -2.36
C GLU A 29 -8.94 -6.93 -3.82
N VAL A 30 -8.50 -5.93 -4.61
CA VAL A 30 -8.82 -5.87 -6.04
C VAL A 30 -8.18 -7.05 -6.78
N MET A 31 -6.91 -7.37 -6.52
CA MET A 31 -6.26 -8.52 -7.17
C MET A 31 -6.98 -9.83 -6.86
N ASP A 32 -7.42 -10.04 -5.63
CA ASP A 32 -8.16 -11.23 -5.20
C ASP A 32 -9.56 -11.29 -5.81
N LEU A 33 -10.29 -10.17 -5.84
CA LEU A 33 -11.63 -10.08 -6.46
C LEU A 33 -11.60 -10.43 -7.96
N TRP A 34 -10.50 -10.13 -8.64
CA TRP A 34 -10.29 -10.45 -10.04
C TRP A 34 -9.56 -11.78 -10.28
N ASP A 35 -9.32 -12.57 -9.23
CA ASP A 35 -8.62 -13.86 -9.26
C ASP A 35 -7.20 -13.78 -9.91
N ILE A 36 -6.48 -12.69 -9.61
CA ILE A 36 -5.13 -12.44 -10.12
C ILE A 36 -4.13 -12.87 -9.07
N GLN A 37 -3.76 -14.15 -9.05
CA GLN A 37 -2.81 -14.71 -8.06
C GLN A 37 -1.34 -14.67 -8.52
N ASN A 38 -1.10 -14.44 -9.81
CA ASN A 38 0.24 -14.50 -10.37
C ASN A 38 1.08 -13.27 -9.96
N PRO A 39 2.24 -13.44 -9.29
CA PRO A 39 3.04 -12.31 -8.77
C PRO A 39 3.51 -11.33 -9.85
N LYS A 40 3.87 -11.83 -11.05
CA LYS A 40 4.23 -10.98 -12.20
C LYS A 40 3.09 -10.06 -12.59
N ARG A 41 1.88 -10.61 -12.69
CA ARG A 41 0.69 -9.84 -13.09
C ARG A 41 0.33 -8.81 -12.02
N ARG A 42 0.37 -9.19 -10.74
CA ARG A 42 0.16 -8.24 -9.63
C ARG A 42 1.15 -7.09 -9.73
N PHE A 43 2.44 -7.37 -9.90
CA PHE A 43 3.46 -6.33 -10.01
C PHE A 43 3.24 -5.38 -11.20
N VAL A 44 2.80 -5.89 -12.36
CA VAL A 44 2.42 -5.06 -13.51
C VAL A 44 1.26 -4.12 -13.17
N PHE A 45 0.20 -4.62 -12.53
CA PHE A 45 -0.93 -3.76 -12.13
C PHE A 45 -0.57 -2.78 -11.03
N MET A 46 0.31 -3.15 -10.10
CA MET A 46 0.80 -2.25 -9.07
C MET A 46 1.58 -1.07 -9.67
N LYS A 47 2.40 -1.32 -10.70
CA LYS A 47 3.04 -0.24 -11.48
C LYS A 47 2.00 0.69 -12.11
N GLU A 48 0.84 0.22 -12.52
CA GLU A 48 -0.24 1.08 -13.04
C GLU A 48 -0.98 1.89 -11.96
N CYS A 49 -0.80 1.55 -10.69
CA CYS A 49 -1.42 2.25 -9.56
C CYS A 49 -0.60 3.45 -9.06
N VAL A 50 0.65 3.61 -9.51
CA VAL A 50 1.58 4.66 -9.04
C VAL A 50 1.95 5.64 -10.17
N ASP A 51 2.49 6.79 -9.79
CA ASP A 51 2.96 7.78 -10.76
C ASP A 51 4.25 7.35 -11.47
N TYR A 52 4.64 8.10 -12.49
CA TYR A 52 5.81 7.75 -13.31
C TYR A 52 7.10 7.63 -12.51
N ALA A 53 7.33 8.49 -11.51
CA ALA A 53 8.57 8.47 -10.76
C ALA A 53 8.65 7.22 -9.86
N LEU A 54 7.54 6.87 -9.20
CA LEU A 54 7.43 5.63 -8.44
C LEU A 54 7.47 4.38 -9.33
N LYS A 55 6.97 4.45 -10.58
CA LYS A 55 7.15 3.33 -11.53
C LYS A 55 8.63 3.01 -11.76
N GLU A 56 9.49 4.02 -11.85
CA GLU A 56 10.93 3.82 -11.99
C GLU A 56 11.57 3.25 -10.71
N VAL A 57 11.12 3.68 -9.53
CA VAL A 57 11.53 3.07 -8.25
C VAL A 57 11.18 1.58 -8.26
N LEU A 58 9.94 1.22 -8.59
CA LEU A 58 9.50 -0.18 -8.66
C LEU A 58 10.30 -1.00 -9.67
N LYS A 59 10.60 -0.44 -10.85
CA LYS A 59 11.45 -1.12 -11.85
C LYS A 59 12.86 -1.41 -11.33
N SER A 60 13.47 -0.45 -10.64
CA SER A 60 14.83 -0.66 -10.11
C SER A 60 14.87 -1.78 -9.06
N ILE A 61 13.81 -1.93 -8.26
CA ILE A 61 13.66 -3.04 -7.32
C ILE A 61 13.52 -4.39 -8.06
N GLU A 62 12.75 -4.41 -9.16
CA GLU A 62 12.59 -5.60 -10.01
C GLU A 62 13.93 -6.04 -10.63
N GLU A 63 14.77 -5.08 -11.04
CA GLU A 63 16.09 -5.33 -11.65
C GLU A 63 17.17 -5.76 -10.63
N ASN A 64 17.10 -5.25 -9.40
CA ASN A 64 18.06 -5.55 -8.34
C ASN A 64 17.75 -6.86 -7.58
N GLY A 65 16.62 -7.51 -7.85
CA GLY A 65 16.23 -8.76 -7.19
C GLY A 65 17.10 -9.95 -7.59
N GLU A 66 17.87 -10.49 -6.64
CA GLU A 66 18.56 -11.76 -6.82
C GLU A 66 17.54 -12.87 -7.13
N ASN A 67 17.79 -13.67 -8.18
CA ASN A 67 17.02 -14.86 -8.57
C ASN A 67 15.68 -14.67 -9.33
N LYS A 68 15.42 -13.52 -9.97
CA LYS A 68 14.22 -13.30 -10.83
C LYS A 68 12.88 -13.47 -10.09
N THR A 69 12.89 -13.44 -8.77
CA THR A 69 11.68 -13.44 -7.94
C THR A 69 11.13 -12.02 -7.84
N TYR A 70 9.82 -11.85 -8.03
CA TYR A 70 9.16 -10.56 -7.85
C TYR A 70 9.32 -10.08 -6.40
N PRO A 71 9.55 -8.77 -6.17
CA PRO A 71 9.75 -8.25 -4.83
C PRO A 71 8.52 -8.50 -3.96
N SER A 72 8.76 -8.75 -2.67
CA SER A 72 7.67 -8.91 -1.72
C SER A 72 6.94 -7.58 -1.52
N ILE A 73 5.67 -7.65 -1.12
CA ILE A 73 4.86 -6.48 -0.78
C ILE A 73 5.53 -5.62 0.30
N GLN A 74 6.25 -6.25 1.24
CA GLN A 74 6.99 -5.54 2.28
C GLN A 74 8.14 -4.69 1.71
N ILE A 75 8.94 -5.24 0.79
CA ILE A 75 10.03 -4.49 0.13
C ILE A 75 9.45 -3.32 -0.68
N ILE A 76 8.36 -3.57 -1.40
CA ILE A 76 7.69 -2.53 -2.20
C ILE A 76 7.18 -1.40 -1.30
N LYS A 77 6.53 -1.76 -0.19
CA LYS A 77 6.05 -0.79 0.80
C LYS A 77 7.18 0.08 1.32
N GLU A 78 8.27 -0.52 1.76
CA GLU A 78 9.42 0.20 2.33
C GLU A 78 10.04 1.18 1.33
N GLU A 79 10.20 0.78 0.07
CA GLU A 79 10.76 1.67 -0.95
C GLU A 79 9.79 2.79 -1.37
N ILE A 80 8.48 2.55 -1.36
CA ILE A 80 7.48 3.60 -1.57
C ILE A 80 7.48 4.58 -0.39
N GLU A 81 7.49 4.09 0.85
CA GLU A 81 7.54 4.94 2.05
C GLU A 81 8.80 5.80 2.06
N LYS A 82 9.95 5.20 1.74
CA LYS A 82 11.23 5.90 1.60
C LYS A 82 11.20 6.97 0.50
N TYR A 83 10.63 6.66 -0.67
CA TYR A 83 10.48 7.64 -1.75
C TYR A 83 9.58 8.81 -1.35
N LEU A 84 8.48 8.52 -0.65
CA LEU A 84 7.53 9.53 -0.16
C LEU A 84 8.03 10.28 1.09
N GLY A 85 9.18 9.89 1.65
CA GLY A 85 9.72 10.47 2.88
C GLY A 85 8.86 10.20 4.11
N ILE A 86 8.13 9.09 4.13
CA ILE A 86 7.28 8.68 5.25
C ILE A 86 8.15 8.04 6.31
N THR A 87 8.21 8.66 7.49
CA THR A 87 8.97 8.16 8.64
C THR A 87 8.07 7.46 9.65
N GLN A 88 8.65 6.70 10.58
CA GLN A 88 7.91 6.14 11.71
C GLN A 88 7.23 7.24 12.56
N ASN A 89 7.85 8.42 12.68
CA ASN A 89 7.25 9.56 13.38
C ASN A 89 6.01 10.10 12.66
N ASP A 90 5.99 10.11 11.32
CA ASP A 90 4.79 10.46 10.56
C ASP A 90 3.64 9.49 10.87
N LYS A 91 3.93 8.18 10.89
CA LYS A 91 2.95 7.13 11.21
C LYS A 91 2.39 7.28 12.62
N ILE A 92 3.24 7.56 13.60
CA ILE A 92 2.84 7.82 14.99
C ILE A 92 1.98 9.09 15.08
N TRP A 93 2.39 10.16 14.37
CA TRP A 93 1.64 11.42 14.36
C TRP A 93 0.25 11.24 13.78
N GLU A 94 0.14 10.55 12.64
CA GLU A 94 -1.13 10.23 12.01
C GLU A 94 -2.05 9.43 12.96
N LEU A 95 -1.51 8.42 13.65
CA LEU A 95 -2.26 7.63 14.63
C LEU A 95 -2.79 8.49 15.79
N LYS A 96 -1.98 9.43 16.30
CA LYS A 96 -2.37 10.37 17.37
C LYS A 96 -3.46 11.36 16.93
N GLU A 97 -3.48 11.74 15.67
CA GLU A 97 -4.46 12.66 15.11
C GLU A 97 -5.79 11.98 14.71
N MET A 98 -5.84 10.65 14.70
CA MET A 98 -7.05 9.91 14.35
C MET A 98 -8.22 10.29 15.27
N LYS A 99 -9.34 10.62 14.65
CA LYS A 99 -10.62 10.87 15.33
C LYS A 99 -11.71 10.10 14.60
N ILE A 100 -12.70 9.64 15.36
CA ILE A 100 -13.90 9.00 14.79
C ILE A 100 -14.59 10.03 13.91
N LYS A 101 -14.78 9.68 12.63
CA LYS A 101 -15.43 10.56 11.66
C LYS A 101 -16.94 10.58 11.90
N THR A 102 -17.60 11.65 11.48
CA THR A 102 -19.07 11.72 11.46
C THR A 102 -19.61 10.56 10.61
N ASN A 103 -20.48 9.74 11.19
CA ASN A 103 -21.04 8.50 10.61
C ASN A 103 -20.09 7.28 10.53
N GLU A 104 -18.91 7.32 11.13
CA GLU A 104 -18.07 6.13 11.33
C GLU A 104 -18.48 5.40 12.61
N SER A 105 -18.62 4.08 12.53
CA SER A 105 -18.90 3.26 13.72
C SER A 105 -17.61 2.98 14.52
N PHE A 106 -17.72 2.85 15.84
CA PHE A 106 -16.59 2.49 16.71
C PHE A 106 -15.83 1.22 16.24
N PRO A 107 -16.49 0.13 15.78
CA PRO A 107 -15.79 -1.03 15.26
C PRO A 107 -14.91 -0.71 14.04
N ILE A 108 -15.42 0.07 13.08
CA ILE A 108 -14.67 0.45 11.87
C ILE A 108 -13.46 1.31 12.26
N PHE A 109 -13.65 2.28 13.16
CA PHE A 109 -12.57 3.09 13.68
C PHE A 109 -11.47 2.22 14.33
N ASN A 110 -11.85 1.27 15.20
CA ASN A 110 -10.90 0.39 15.87
C ASN A 110 -10.10 -0.48 14.91
N ILE A 111 -10.73 -1.01 13.85
CA ILE A 111 -10.05 -1.78 12.81
C ILE A 111 -8.99 -0.92 12.13
N ASN A 112 -9.35 0.31 11.73
CA ASN A 112 -8.44 1.26 11.09
C ASN A 112 -7.29 1.66 12.03
N TYR A 113 -7.58 1.90 13.30
CA TYR A 113 -6.59 2.24 14.32
C TYR A 113 -5.59 1.11 14.52
N ILE A 114 -6.06 -0.12 14.71
CA ILE A 114 -5.20 -1.29 14.92
C ILE A 114 -4.31 -1.56 13.69
N ARG A 115 -4.86 -1.39 12.48
CA ARG A 115 -4.07 -1.52 11.23
C ARG A 115 -2.90 -0.54 11.21
N LYS A 116 -3.16 0.75 11.47
CA LYS A 116 -2.11 1.78 11.51
C LYS A 116 -1.12 1.56 12.65
N PHE A 117 -1.59 1.14 13.83
CA PHE A 117 -0.72 0.82 14.95
C PHE A 117 0.25 -0.33 14.63
N LYS A 118 -0.20 -1.37 13.92
CA LYS A 118 0.65 -2.47 13.47
C LYS A 118 1.68 -2.07 12.40
N ASN A 119 1.51 -0.92 11.74
CA ASN A 119 2.48 -0.38 10.79
C ASN A 119 3.64 0.38 11.48
N ILE A 120 3.49 0.74 12.75
CA ILE A 120 4.57 1.37 13.51
C ILE A 120 5.55 0.28 13.96
N ASP A 121 6.85 0.55 13.92
CA ASP A 121 7.87 -0.39 14.41
C ASP A 121 7.61 -0.74 15.88
N GLU A 122 7.77 -2.02 16.23
CA GLU A 122 7.40 -2.54 17.54
C GLU A 122 8.08 -1.79 18.69
N GLU A 123 9.35 -1.41 18.50
CA GLU A 123 10.14 -0.65 19.47
C GLU A 123 9.56 0.75 19.77
N MET A 124 8.86 1.35 18.79
CA MET A 124 8.31 2.70 18.87
C MET A 124 6.83 2.74 19.32
N ARG A 125 6.24 1.59 19.66
CA ARG A 125 4.85 1.49 20.14
C ARG A 125 4.67 1.76 21.64
N ASN A 126 5.77 1.98 22.35
CA ASN A 126 5.82 2.13 23.81
C ASN A 126 5.63 3.57 24.30
#